data_AF-G7JDJ3-F1
#
_entry.id   AF-G7JDJ3-F1
#
_cell.length_a   1.000
_cell.length_b   1.000
_cell.length_c   1.000
_cell.angle_alpha   90.00
_cell.angle_beta   90.00
_cell.angle_gamma   90.00
#
_symmetry.space_group_name_H-M   'P 1'
#
loop_
_entity.id
_entity.type
_entity.pdbx_description
1 polymer ?
#
loop_
_entity_poly.entity_id
_entity_poly.type
_entity_poly.pdbx_seq_one_letter_code
_entity_poly.pdbx_strand_id
1 'polypeptide(L)'
;MTRRISQKSVNYVDNKHHIVAYAYIYKLGPTIHNQLLDNDIVRVAVTRVLHSNVQVPMPTDEVTKVGEALNDFIQWLKRLLRLVSNKLMLRITSRKDPVKFDFKGNEFFYLPTRDIMKLCMKTKELIYTILRTWVVYMEHVCTQLGNNDVHGFVDPFFIHAENDQDSSQSHITAKLFEGNKVCYFAPYLRNDIGEYNKLSGLRKSTWNTHPCQRQLFNYECGYYIMIHMLNIVLAGITDSWELVFGDKNTFTYNKIMNVQERCVSLILERL
;
A
#
# COMPACT_ATOMS: atom_id res chain seq x y z
N MET A 1 -6.72 19.40 -32.90
CA MET A 1 -5.93 18.26 -32.35
C MET A 1 -6.33 18.04 -30.90
N THR A 2 -7.26 17.12 -30.67
CA THR A 2 -8.02 17.03 -29.41
C THR A 2 -7.27 16.17 -28.39
N ARG A 3 -7.03 16.76 -27.21
CA ARG A 3 -6.36 16.16 -26.05
C ARG A 3 -6.95 14.79 -25.69
N ARG A 4 -6.14 13.72 -25.82
CA ARG A 4 -6.37 12.43 -25.13
C ARG A 4 -6.10 12.64 -23.64
N ILE A 5 -7.12 12.63 -22.80
CA ILE A 5 -6.97 12.64 -21.34
C ILE A 5 -7.80 11.50 -20.74
N SER A 6 -7.15 10.38 -20.44
CA SER A 6 -7.56 9.45 -19.38
C SER A 6 -6.75 9.81 -18.14
N GLN A 7 -7.35 9.96 -16.95
CA GLN A 7 -6.60 10.53 -15.83
C GLN A 7 -6.81 9.95 -14.43
N LYS A 8 -7.66 8.93 -14.19
CA LYS A 8 -7.94 8.48 -12.81
C LYS A 8 -8.18 6.97 -12.69
N SER A 9 -7.31 6.25 -11.97
CA SER A 9 -7.48 4.83 -11.61
C SER A 9 -8.36 4.69 -10.37
N VAL A 10 -9.39 3.86 -10.43
CA VAL A 10 -10.39 3.71 -9.36
C VAL A 10 -10.67 2.26 -9.08
N ASN A 11 -11.13 1.98 -7.87
CA ASN A 11 -11.69 0.68 -7.56
C ASN A 11 -13.21 0.77 -7.58
N TYR A 12 -13.83 -0.18 -8.25
CA TYR A 12 -15.27 -0.37 -8.17
C TYR A 12 -15.61 -1.16 -6.94
N VAL A 13 -16.59 -0.65 -6.19
CA VAL A 13 -17.24 -1.42 -5.14
C VAL A 13 -18.66 -1.80 -5.54
N ASP A 14 -19.11 -2.96 -5.09
CA ASP A 14 -20.51 -3.36 -5.19
C ASP A 14 -21.37 -2.59 -4.16
N ASN A 15 -22.67 -2.85 -4.17
CA ASN A 15 -23.61 -2.24 -3.21
C ASN A 15 -23.34 -2.66 -1.75
N LYS A 16 -22.52 -3.69 -1.52
CA LYS A 16 -22.09 -4.16 -0.19
C LYS A 16 -20.70 -3.64 0.18
N HIS A 17 -20.15 -2.70 -0.59
CA HIS A 17 -18.82 -2.09 -0.41
C HIS A 17 -17.63 -3.05 -0.61
N HIS A 18 -17.83 -4.21 -1.23
CA HIS A 18 -16.73 -5.09 -1.64
C HIS A 18 -16.11 -4.60 -2.94
N ILE A 19 -14.78 -4.60 -3.03
CA ILE A 19 -14.08 -4.22 -4.26
C ILE A 19 -14.26 -5.32 -5.31
N VAL A 20 -14.86 -5.00 -6.46
CA VAL A 20 -15.22 -5.96 -7.52
C VAL A 20 -14.39 -5.83 -8.79
N ALA A 21 -13.80 -4.66 -9.05
CA ALA A 21 -12.98 -4.42 -10.24
C ALA A 21 -12.07 -3.19 -10.08
N TYR A 22 -11.07 -3.08 -10.95
CA TYR A 22 -10.25 -1.90 -11.17
C TYR A 22 -10.47 -1.33 -12.56
N ALA A 23 -10.28 -0.02 -12.67
CA ALA A 23 -10.63 0.68 -13.88
C ALA A 23 -10.13 2.10 -13.96
N TYR A 24 -10.29 2.69 -15.14
CA TYR A 24 -10.03 4.10 -15.39
C TYR A 24 -11.32 4.88 -15.61
N ILE A 25 -11.42 6.07 -15.02
CA ILE A 25 -12.45 7.05 -15.39
C ILE A 25 -12.02 7.79 -16.65
N TYR A 26 -12.93 7.87 -17.61
CA TYR A 26 -12.77 8.64 -18.83
C TYR A 26 -13.74 9.82 -18.86
N LYS A 27 -13.23 11.03 -19.07
CA LYS A 27 -14.05 12.22 -19.36
C LYS A 27 -14.15 12.41 -20.86
N LEU A 28 -14.87 11.51 -21.51
CA LEU A 28 -15.30 11.68 -22.90
C LEU A 28 -16.62 12.47 -22.92
N GLY A 29 -17.14 12.80 -24.11
CA GLY A 29 -18.40 13.53 -24.28
C GLY A 29 -19.55 12.99 -23.42
N PRO A 30 -20.67 13.72 -23.32
CA PRO A 30 -21.67 13.47 -22.29
C PRO A 30 -22.47 12.17 -22.48
N THR A 31 -22.19 11.37 -23.52
CA THR A 31 -22.99 10.20 -23.88
C THR A 31 -22.20 8.89 -23.96
N ILE A 32 -22.70 7.82 -23.32
CA ILE A 32 -22.27 6.43 -23.53
C ILE A 32 -23.40 5.69 -24.24
N HIS A 33 -23.11 4.94 -25.31
CA HIS A 33 -24.12 4.22 -26.11
C HIS A 33 -25.37 5.09 -26.42
N ASN A 34 -25.16 6.33 -26.83
CA ASN A 34 -26.21 7.34 -27.11
C ASN A 34 -27.10 7.77 -25.93
N GLN A 35 -26.79 7.35 -24.69
CA GLN A 35 -27.48 7.82 -23.49
C GLN A 35 -26.68 8.92 -22.79
N LEU A 36 -27.36 10.00 -22.38
CA LEU A 36 -26.78 11.08 -21.60
C LEU A 36 -26.38 10.55 -20.21
N LEU A 37 -25.14 10.80 -19.80
CA LEU A 37 -24.66 10.44 -18.47
C LEU A 37 -25.27 11.37 -17.43
N ASP A 38 -25.97 10.77 -16.47
CA ASP A 38 -26.42 11.45 -15.26
C ASP A 38 -25.22 12.03 -14.48
N ASN A 39 -25.44 13.10 -13.73
CA ASN A 39 -24.49 13.70 -12.81
C ASN A 39 -23.95 12.71 -11.77
N ASP A 40 -24.70 11.70 -11.35
CA ASP A 40 -24.24 10.70 -10.39
C ASP A 40 -23.57 9.47 -11.02
N ILE A 41 -23.51 9.43 -12.35
CA ILE A 41 -22.92 8.34 -13.12
C ILE A 41 -21.57 8.79 -13.69
N VAL A 42 -20.64 7.84 -13.83
CA VAL A 42 -19.37 8.06 -14.50
C VAL A 42 -19.13 6.98 -15.55
N ARG A 43 -18.47 7.39 -16.65
CA ARG A 43 -17.92 6.47 -17.64
C ARG A 43 -16.64 5.86 -17.14
N VAL A 44 -16.56 4.55 -17.26
CA VAL A 44 -15.39 3.83 -16.80
C VAL A 44 -14.99 2.69 -17.70
N ALA A 45 -13.68 2.49 -17.88
CA ALA A 45 -13.14 1.33 -18.58
C ALA A 45 -12.61 0.32 -17.58
N VAL A 46 -13.21 -0.88 -17.51
CA VAL A 46 -12.75 -1.93 -16.60
C VAL A 46 -11.45 -2.52 -17.12
N THR A 47 -10.39 -2.40 -16.33
CA THR A 47 -9.05 -2.90 -16.69
C THR A 47 -8.69 -4.20 -16.01
N ARG A 48 -9.38 -4.52 -14.91
CA ARG A 48 -9.20 -5.78 -14.20
C ARG A 48 -10.45 -6.15 -13.41
N VAL A 49 -10.88 -7.39 -13.57
CA VAL A 49 -12.02 -7.99 -12.85
C VAL A 49 -11.52 -8.78 -11.65
N LEU A 50 -12.16 -8.61 -10.49
CA LEU A 50 -11.87 -9.36 -9.27
C LEU A 50 -12.97 -10.36 -8.94
N HIS A 51 -14.22 -9.96 -9.14
CA HIS A 51 -15.40 -10.79 -8.94
C HIS A 51 -16.28 -10.74 -10.19
N SER A 52 -16.13 -11.73 -11.07
CA SER A 52 -16.78 -11.74 -12.39
C SER A 52 -18.30 -11.84 -12.34
N ASN A 53 -18.84 -12.58 -11.37
CA ASN A 53 -20.27 -12.87 -11.28
C ASN A 53 -21.09 -11.77 -10.57
N VAL A 54 -20.45 -10.69 -10.13
CA VAL A 54 -21.17 -9.56 -9.51
C VAL A 54 -21.86 -8.74 -10.59
N GLN A 55 -23.11 -8.37 -10.35
CA GLN A 55 -23.87 -7.51 -11.26
C GLN A 55 -23.27 -6.11 -11.30
N VAL A 56 -23.21 -5.50 -12.49
CA VAL A 56 -22.86 -4.08 -12.60
C VAL A 56 -24.02 -3.21 -12.06
N PRO A 57 -23.78 -2.02 -11.48
CA PRO A 57 -24.82 -1.16 -10.93
C PRO A 57 -25.84 -0.70 -11.97
N MET A 58 -25.40 -0.58 -13.23
CA MET A 58 -26.23 -0.18 -14.37
C MET A 58 -26.07 -1.21 -15.50
N PRO A 59 -26.81 -2.33 -15.45
CA PRO A 59 -26.76 -3.36 -16.49
C PRO A 59 -27.25 -2.82 -17.84
N THR A 60 -26.64 -3.29 -18.91
CA THR A 60 -27.12 -3.13 -20.29
C THR A 60 -27.42 -4.50 -20.89
N ASP A 61 -28.01 -4.54 -22.09
CA ASP A 61 -28.26 -5.79 -22.81
C ASP A 61 -26.95 -6.52 -23.17
N GLU A 62 -25.83 -5.78 -23.28
CA GLU A 62 -24.50 -6.31 -23.62
C GLU A 62 -23.68 -6.66 -22.37
N VAL A 63 -23.85 -5.91 -21.28
CA VAL A 63 -23.02 -6.03 -20.07
C VAL A 63 -23.90 -6.02 -18.82
N THR A 64 -24.08 -7.18 -18.22
CA THR A 64 -24.88 -7.37 -16.99
C THR A 64 -24.01 -7.63 -15.77
N LYS A 65 -22.82 -8.20 -15.97
CA LYS A 65 -21.88 -8.59 -14.91
C LYS A 65 -20.51 -7.95 -15.08
N VAL A 66 -19.79 -7.80 -13.98
CA VAL A 66 -18.45 -7.18 -13.97
C VAL A 66 -17.46 -7.96 -14.85
N GLY A 67 -17.61 -9.29 -14.95
CA GLY A 67 -16.77 -10.12 -15.81
C GLY A 67 -16.91 -9.82 -17.30
N GLU A 68 -18.09 -9.37 -17.72
CA GLU A 68 -18.41 -9.03 -19.12
C GLU A 68 -17.85 -7.65 -19.51
N ALA A 69 -17.52 -6.81 -18.53
CA ALA A 69 -17.10 -5.44 -18.74
C ALA A 69 -15.60 -5.26 -19.08
N LEU A 70 -14.80 -6.33 -19.09
CA LEU A 70 -13.36 -6.22 -19.24
C LEU A 70 -12.99 -5.59 -20.60
N ASN A 71 -12.22 -4.51 -20.56
CA ASN A 71 -11.85 -3.67 -21.71
C ASN A 71 -13.02 -2.92 -22.37
N ASP A 72 -14.18 -2.87 -21.74
CA ASP A 72 -15.34 -2.12 -22.21
C ASP A 72 -15.66 -0.91 -21.32
N PHE A 73 -16.45 0.02 -21.85
CA PHE A 73 -16.98 1.17 -21.13
C PHE A 73 -18.33 0.87 -20.50
N ILE A 74 -18.37 0.87 -19.17
CA ILE A 74 -19.62 0.74 -18.43
C ILE A 74 -19.97 2.04 -17.71
N GLN A 75 -21.24 2.14 -17.33
CA GLN A 75 -21.74 3.15 -16.41
C GLN A 75 -21.57 2.66 -14.97
N TRP A 76 -21.05 3.52 -14.10
CA TRP A 76 -20.94 3.22 -12.67
C TRP A 76 -21.33 4.42 -11.82
N LEU A 77 -21.95 4.17 -10.66
CA LEU A 77 -22.32 5.24 -9.74
C LEU A 77 -21.09 5.81 -9.05
N LYS A 78 -20.96 7.14 -9.02
CA LYS A 78 -19.83 7.84 -8.38
C LYS A 78 -19.65 7.47 -6.91
N ARG A 79 -20.75 7.21 -6.19
CA ARG A 79 -20.74 6.78 -4.78
C ARG A 79 -20.13 5.38 -4.57
N LEU A 80 -20.09 4.57 -5.62
CA LEU A 80 -19.53 3.20 -5.60
C LEU A 80 -18.08 3.18 -6.10
N LEU A 81 -17.41 4.33 -6.17
CA LEU A 81 -16.02 4.45 -6.55
C LEU A 81 -15.15 4.66 -5.31
N ARG A 82 -14.11 3.84 -5.18
CA ARG A 82 -13.04 4.07 -4.24
C ARG A 82 -11.89 4.79 -4.96
N LEU A 83 -11.73 6.07 -4.63
CA LEU A 83 -10.85 7.03 -5.31
C LEU A 83 -9.56 7.36 -4.54
N VAL A 84 -9.24 6.60 -3.50
CA VAL A 84 -8.33 7.01 -2.41
C VAL A 84 -6.98 7.54 -2.93
N SER A 85 -6.30 6.80 -3.81
CA SER A 85 -5.03 7.24 -4.41
C SER A 85 -5.16 8.51 -5.27
N ASN A 86 -6.27 8.69 -5.99
CA ASN A 86 -6.50 9.91 -6.77
C ASN A 86 -6.82 11.13 -5.89
N LYS A 87 -7.57 10.93 -4.80
CA LYS A 87 -7.83 12.00 -3.83
C LYS A 87 -6.51 12.51 -3.26
N LEU A 88 -5.59 11.59 -2.94
CA LEU A 88 -4.25 11.93 -2.50
C LEU A 88 -3.48 12.68 -3.59
N MET A 89 -3.44 12.15 -4.82
CA MET A 89 -2.78 12.81 -5.97
C MET A 89 -3.27 14.25 -6.19
N LEU A 90 -4.58 14.49 -6.12
CA LEU A 90 -5.13 15.85 -6.26
C LEU A 90 -4.66 16.78 -5.14
N ARG A 91 -4.67 16.32 -3.88
CA ARG A 91 -4.23 17.13 -2.74
C ARG A 91 -2.73 17.42 -2.76
N ILE A 92 -1.91 16.44 -3.15
CA ILE A 92 -0.44 16.60 -3.14
C ILE A 92 0.07 17.40 -4.34
N THR A 93 -0.57 17.32 -5.50
CA THR A 93 -0.16 18.09 -6.69
C THR A 93 -0.34 19.60 -6.50
N SER A 94 -1.24 20.01 -5.61
CA SER A 94 -1.40 21.40 -5.18
C SER A 94 -0.49 21.84 -4.02
N ARG A 95 0.25 20.91 -3.39
CA ARG A 95 1.11 21.22 -2.23
C ARG A 95 2.54 21.53 -2.66
N LYS A 96 3.12 22.56 -2.03
CA LYS A 96 4.55 22.89 -2.12
C LYS A 96 5.36 22.16 -1.05
N ASP A 97 4.81 22.04 0.15
CA ASP A 97 5.51 21.50 1.31
C ASP A 97 5.27 19.99 1.48
N PRO A 98 6.29 19.25 1.95
CA PRO A 98 6.16 17.84 2.29
C PRO A 98 5.14 17.61 3.42
N VAL A 99 4.68 16.37 3.58
CA VAL A 99 3.75 16.00 4.65
C VAL A 99 4.55 15.68 5.91
N LYS A 100 4.26 16.35 7.03
CA LYS A 100 4.89 16.05 8.32
C LYS A 100 4.19 14.85 8.96
N PHE A 101 4.97 13.88 9.42
CA PHE A 101 4.52 12.75 10.22
C PHE A 101 5.16 12.83 11.59
N ASP A 102 4.33 12.97 12.62
CA ASP A 102 4.79 12.83 14.00
C ASP A 102 4.99 11.33 14.30
N PHE A 103 6.13 11.02 14.89
CA PHE A 103 6.57 9.70 15.34
C PHE A 103 6.75 9.76 16.86
N LYS A 104 6.48 8.65 17.57
CA LYS A 104 6.40 8.58 19.05
C LYS A 104 7.22 9.63 19.81
N GLY A 105 6.55 10.39 20.68
CA GLY A 105 7.16 11.50 21.42
C GLY A 105 7.19 12.79 20.60
N ASN A 106 8.35 13.47 20.58
CA ASN A 106 8.59 14.71 19.83
C ASN A 106 9.34 14.48 18.51
N GLU A 107 9.51 13.22 18.09
CA GLU A 107 10.16 12.90 16.83
C GLU A 107 9.22 13.10 15.65
N PHE A 108 9.76 13.47 14.50
CA PHE A 108 8.97 13.60 13.28
C PHE A 108 9.83 13.38 12.04
N PHE A 109 9.18 13.11 10.93
CA PHE A 109 9.83 13.09 9.62
C PHE A 109 8.94 13.71 8.55
N TYR A 110 9.59 14.15 7.48
CA TYR A 110 8.90 14.68 6.31
C TYR A 110 8.78 13.59 5.25
N LEU A 111 7.57 13.45 4.71
CA LEU A 111 7.27 12.63 3.56
C LEU A 111 7.21 13.51 2.30
N PRO A 112 8.23 13.44 1.42
CA PRO A 112 8.28 14.26 0.22
C PRO A 112 7.18 13.93 -0.77
N THR A 113 6.62 14.94 -1.43
CA THR A 113 5.61 14.76 -2.49
C THR A 113 6.06 13.78 -3.57
N ARG A 114 7.35 13.81 -3.96
CA ARG A 114 7.90 12.86 -4.94
C ARG A 114 7.75 11.39 -4.54
N ASP A 115 7.81 11.08 -3.25
CA ASP A 115 7.71 9.69 -2.77
C ASP A 115 6.25 9.26 -2.64
N ILE A 116 5.36 10.19 -2.28
CA ILE A 116 3.91 9.97 -2.35
C ILE A 116 3.49 9.69 -3.80
N MET A 117 4.04 10.42 -4.77
CA MET A 117 3.79 10.17 -6.19
C MET A 117 4.24 8.77 -6.61
N LYS A 118 5.42 8.30 -6.15
CA LYS A 118 5.87 6.92 -6.40
C LYS A 118 4.91 5.89 -5.81
N LEU A 119 4.45 6.10 -4.57
CA LEU A 119 3.45 5.24 -3.94
C LEU A 119 2.17 5.20 -4.77
N CYS A 120 1.63 6.34 -5.19
CA CYS A 120 0.39 6.42 -5.97
C CYS A 120 0.52 5.78 -7.37
N MET A 121 1.64 6.01 -8.05
CA MET A 121 1.86 5.55 -9.43
C MET A 121 2.28 4.09 -9.52
N LYS A 122 2.95 3.53 -8.49
CA LYS A 122 3.45 2.13 -8.45
C LYS A 122 4.34 1.75 -9.63
N THR A 123 5.10 2.70 -10.16
CA THR A 123 6.01 2.46 -11.29
C THR A 123 7.46 2.31 -10.86
N LYS A 124 7.74 2.44 -9.57
CA LYS A 124 9.09 2.43 -8.99
C LYS A 124 9.06 1.77 -7.61
N GLU A 125 10.23 1.30 -7.19
CA GLU A 125 10.45 0.77 -5.86
C GLU A 125 10.05 1.79 -4.79
N LEU A 126 9.44 1.27 -3.72
CA LEU A 126 9.17 2.06 -2.54
C LEU A 126 10.49 2.36 -1.84
N ILE A 127 10.62 3.60 -1.35
CA ILE A 127 11.81 4.02 -0.61
C ILE A 127 11.55 4.04 0.89
N TYR A 128 12.61 4.26 1.68
CA TYR A 128 12.56 4.18 3.14
C TYR A 128 11.54 5.15 3.76
N THR A 129 11.25 6.31 3.17
CA THR A 129 10.23 7.25 3.69
C THR A 129 8.81 6.67 3.64
N ILE A 130 8.51 5.84 2.64
CA ILE A 130 7.24 5.11 2.54
C ILE A 130 7.21 3.95 3.52
N LEU A 131 8.33 3.21 3.67
CA LEU A 131 8.44 2.14 4.67
C LEU A 131 8.32 2.69 6.10
N ARG A 132 8.88 3.88 6.37
CA ARG A 132 8.74 4.59 7.65
C ARG A 132 7.30 4.98 7.92
N THR A 133 6.60 5.50 6.91
CA THR A 133 5.14 5.75 6.96
C THR A 133 4.36 4.47 7.24
N TRP A 134 4.78 3.35 6.64
CA TRP A 134 4.16 2.06 6.90
C TRP A 134 4.41 1.54 8.32
N VAL A 135 5.59 1.75 8.89
CA VAL A 135 5.87 1.42 10.29
C VAL A 135 4.94 2.19 11.23
N VAL A 136 4.70 3.48 10.98
CA VAL A 136 3.70 4.27 11.73
C VAL A 136 2.30 3.65 11.62
N TYR A 137 1.91 3.24 10.41
CA TYR A 137 0.63 2.55 10.19
C TYR A 137 0.53 1.26 11.00
N MET A 138 1.58 0.45 11.00
CA MET A 138 1.59 -0.84 11.69
C MET A 138 1.56 -0.69 13.21
N GLU A 139 2.24 0.32 13.77
CA GLU A 139 2.10 0.66 15.20
C GLU A 139 0.65 1.01 15.55
N HIS A 140 -0.02 1.81 14.72
CA HIS A 140 -1.44 2.13 14.90
C HIS A 140 -2.31 0.86 14.85
N VAL A 141 -2.06 -0.06 13.91
CA VAL A 141 -2.77 -1.34 13.81
C VAL A 141 -2.59 -2.18 15.08
N CYS A 142 -1.36 -2.31 15.59
CA CYS A 142 -1.10 -3.01 16.85
C CYS A 142 -1.85 -2.38 18.03
N THR A 143 -1.97 -1.05 18.06
CA THR A 143 -2.74 -0.33 19.10
C THR A 143 -4.22 -0.66 19.01
N GLN A 144 -4.80 -0.66 17.81
CA GLN A 144 -6.21 -1.00 17.61
C GLN A 144 -6.52 -2.47 17.96
N LEU A 145 -5.56 -3.37 17.74
CA LEU A 145 -5.71 -4.79 18.08
C LEU A 145 -5.46 -5.08 19.57
N GLY A 146 -4.93 -4.13 20.34
CA GLY A 146 -4.49 -4.36 21.72
C GLY A 146 -3.17 -5.13 21.84
N ASN A 147 -2.45 -5.38 20.73
CA ASN A 147 -1.24 -6.21 20.67
C ASN A 147 0.06 -5.36 20.69
N ASN A 148 0.07 -4.30 21.50
CA ASN A 148 1.19 -3.35 21.55
C ASN A 148 2.47 -3.96 22.16
N ASP A 149 2.32 -5.03 22.94
CA ASP A 149 3.37 -5.81 23.61
C ASP A 149 3.90 -6.97 22.74
N VAL A 150 3.22 -7.34 21.65
CA VAL A 150 3.63 -8.47 20.81
C VAL A 150 4.62 -8.05 19.73
N HIS A 151 4.26 -7.04 18.93
CA HIS A 151 5.00 -6.66 17.71
C HIS A 151 5.67 -5.29 17.84
N GLY A 152 6.98 -5.24 17.62
CA GLY A 152 7.81 -4.04 17.56
C GLY A 152 8.27 -3.71 16.16
N PHE A 153 8.59 -2.44 15.92
CA PHE A 153 9.02 -1.97 14.60
C PHE A 153 10.25 -1.09 14.75
N VAL A 154 11.31 -1.44 14.03
CA VAL A 154 12.52 -0.64 13.88
C VAL A 154 12.28 0.35 12.74
N ASP A 155 12.65 1.60 12.96
CA ASP A 155 12.51 2.64 11.96
C ASP A 155 13.53 2.41 10.81
N PRO A 156 13.07 2.24 9.55
CA PRO A 156 13.93 1.99 8.38
C PRO A 156 14.98 3.06 8.16
N PHE A 157 14.76 4.28 8.65
CA PHE A 157 15.75 5.35 8.59
C PHE A 157 17.06 4.87 9.23
N PHE A 158 17.04 4.36 10.46
CA PHE A 158 18.26 3.97 11.19
C PHE A 158 18.95 2.71 10.62
N ILE A 159 18.32 1.99 9.70
CA ILE A 159 18.97 0.85 9.01
C ILE A 159 19.63 1.30 7.70
N HIS A 160 19.19 2.43 7.13
CA HIS A 160 19.68 2.94 5.86
C HIS A 160 21.22 3.12 5.87
N ALA A 161 21.90 2.65 4.82
CA ALA A 161 23.37 2.63 4.75
C ALA A 161 24.04 3.98 5.07
N GLU A 162 23.45 5.10 4.64
CA GLU A 162 24.02 6.44 4.82
C GLU A 162 24.08 6.92 6.28
N ASN A 163 23.33 6.29 7.19
CA ASN A 163 23.36 6.67 8.60
C ASN A 163 24.58 6.12 9.32
N ASP A 164 25.07 6.83 10.34
CA ASP A 164 26.24 6.39 11.10
C ASP A 164 25.94 5.10 11.89
N GLN A 165 26.96 4.26 12.02
CA GLN A 165 26.84 2.94 12.63
C GLN A 165 26.42 3.02 14.10
N ASP A 166 26.93 3.99 14.86
CA ASP A 166 26.74 4.08 16.30
C ASP A 166 25.31 4.51 16.66
N SER A 167 24.76 5.51 15.95
CA SER A 167 23.35 5.91 16.07
C SER A 167 22.43 4.79 15.59
N SER A 168 22.81 4.09 14.52
CA SER A 168 22.05 2.93 14.02
C SER A 168 21.97 1.83 15.09
N GLN A 169 23.12 1.43 15.66
CA GLN A 169 23.17 0.41 16.73
C GLN A 169 22.44 0.87 17.98
N SER A 170 22.63 2.12 18.41
CA SER A 170 21.98 2.68 19.59
C SER A 170 20.47 2.67 19.46
N HIS A 171 19.94 3.09 18.29
CA HIS A 171 18.50 3.07 18.02
C HIS A 171 17.95 1.64 18.01
N ILE A 172 18.57 0.72 17.26
CA ILE A 172 18.07 -0.66 17.17
C ILE A 172 18.11 -1.35 18.53
N THR A 173 19.22 -1.19 19.26
CA THR A 173 19.41 -1.73 20.61
C THR A 173 18.33 -1.19 21.54
N ALA A 174 18.18 0.13 21.63
CA ALA A 174 17.14 0.75 22.45
C ALA A 174 15.75 0.23 22.09
N LYS A 175 15.45 0.07 20.80
CA LYS A 175 14.14 -0.42 20.33
C LYS A 175 13.88 -1.88 20.69
N LEU A 176 14.88 -2.75 20.56
CA LEU A 176 14.77 -4.17 20.92
C LEU A 176 14.62 -4.39 22.43
N PHE A 177 15.12 -3.46 23.26
CA PHE A 177 14.91 -3.48 24.71
C PHE A 177 13.67 -2.69 25.16
N GLU A 178 13.09 -1.86 24.29
CA GLU A 178 11.86 -1.14 24.57
C GLU A 178 10.66 -2.10 24.57
N GLY A 179 10.04 -2.26 25.74
CA GLY A 179 8.74 -2.90 25.89
C GLY A 179 8.74 -4.43 25.87
N ASN A 180 9.90 -5.09 25.92
CA ASN A 180 10.05 -6.56 25.95
C ASN A 180 9.15 -7.28 24.95
N LYS A 181 9.09 -6.78 23.71
CA LYS A 181 8.18 -7.34 22.72
C LYS A 181 8.68 -8.68 22.20
N VAL A 182 7.74 -9.51 21.76
CA VAL A 182 8.04 -10.88 21.33
C VAL A 182 8.70 -10.91 19.94
N CYS A 183 8.23 -10.07 19.01
CA CYS A 183 8.67 -10.07 17.63
C CYS A 183 8.95 -8.65 17.13
N TYR A 184 10.07 -8.43 16.46
CA TYR A 184 10.45 -7.13 15.90
C TYR A 184 10.60 -7.19 14.39
N PHE A 185 10.02 -6.20 13.70
CA PHE A 185 10.17 -5.98 12.27
C PHE A 185 11.23 -4.93 12.02
N ALA A 186 12.18 -5.23 11.12
CA ALA A 186 13.20 -4.31 10.67
C ALA A 186 13.20 -4.24 9.14
N PRO A 187 12.25 -3.51 8.52
CA PRO A 187 12.22 -3.35 7.07
C PRO A 187 13.38 -2.45 6.63
N TYR A 188 14.14 -2.90 5.63
CA TYR A 188 15.30 -2.17 5.11
C TYR A 188 15.35 -2.22 3.58
N LEU A 189 16.03 -1.22 3.01
CA LEU A 189 16.41 -1.24 1.60
C LEU A 189 17.75 -1.95 1.49
N ARG A 190 17.85 -2.97 0.65
CA ARG A 190 19.11 -3.66 0.42
C ARG A 190 19.86 -2.95 -0.70
N ASN A 191 20.78 -2.07 -0.32
CA ASN A 191 21.63 -1.37 -1.27
C ASN A 191 23.10 -1.80 -1.15
N ASP A 192 23.55 -2.36 -0.02
CA ASP A 192 24.91 -2.90 0.15
C ASP A 192 25.06 -3.97 1.28
N ILE A 193 26.31 -4.24 1.72
CA ILE A 193 26.69 -5.14 2.83
C ILE A 193 26.54 -4.46 4.21
N GLY A 194 26.59 -3.13 4.28
CA GLY A 194 26.48 -2.31 5.48
C GLY A 194 25.15 -2.45 6.22
N GLU A 195 24.02 -2.54 5.52
CA GLU A 195 22.71 -2.75 6.19
C GLU A 195 22.65 -4.12 6.90
N TYR A 196 23.20 -5.16 6.27
CA TYR A 196 23.33 -6.49 6.89
C TYR A 196 24.28 -6.45 8.10
N ASN A 197 25.37 -5.69 8.03
CA ASN A 197 26.29 -5.50 9.15
C ASN A 197 25.66 -4.75 10.33
N LYS A 198 24.77 -3.78 10.06
CA LYS A 198 23.99 -3.08 11.09
C LYS A 198 23.05 -4.02 11.83
N LEU A 199 22.47 -5.00 11.16
CA LEU A 199 21.57 -5.95 11.83
C LEU A 199 22.34 -7.13 12.48
N SER A 200 23.48 -7.54 11.93
CA SER A 200 24.24 -8.69 12.41
C SER A 200 25.16 -8.43 13.61
N GLY A 201 25.43 -7.15 13.95
CA GLY A 201 26.16 -6.77 15.16
C GLY A 201 25.42 -7.03 16.49
N LEU A 202 24.15 -7.44 16.44
CA LEU A 202 23.28 -7.59 17.62
C LEU A 202 23.33 -9.03 18.17
N ARG A 203 24.18 -9.25 19.20
CA ARG A 203 24.38 -10.54 19.92
C ARG A 203 24.71 -11.74 18.98
N LYS A 204 25.01 -12.92 19.54
CA LYS A 204 25.09 -14.17 18.77
C LYS A 204 23.70 -14.50 18.23
N SER A 205 23.35 -13.96 17.07
CA SER A 205 22.09 -14.18 16.38
C SER A 205 22.19 -15.37 15.42
N THR A 206 21.12 -16.14 15.32
CA THR A 206 20.98 -17.18 14.28
C THR A 206 20.18 -16.59 13.14
N TRP A 207 20.78 -16.55 11.94
CA TRP A 207 20.14 -16.03 10.75
C TRP A 207 19.44 -17.17 10.00
N ASN A 208 18.12 -17.15 9.97
CA ASN A 208 17.32 -18.09 9.20
C ASN A 208 16.77 -17.40 7.96
N THR A 209 17.05 -17.95 6.78
CA THR A 209 16.47 -17.46 5.53
C THR A 209 15.27 -18.32 5.17
N HIS A 210 14.11 -17.68 5.05
CA HIS A 210 12.89 -18.36 4.60
C HIS A 210 12.65 -18.05 3.12
N PRO A 211 12.30 -19.05 2.29
CA PRO A 211 11.77 -18.76 0.96
C PRO A 211 10.47 -17.95 1.13
N CYS A 212 10.21 -16.99 0.25
CA CYS A 212 8.97 -16.20 0.28
C CYS A 212 8.38 -16.03 -1.13
N GLN A 213 7.21 -15.41 -1.18
CA GLN A 213 6.43 -15.15 -2.37
C GLN A 213 7.26 -14.39 -3.40
N ARG A 214 7.31 -14.90 -4.64
CA ARG A 214 8.09 -14.26 -5.71
C ARG A 214 7.30 -13.09 -6.31
N GLN A 215 7.90 -11.90 -6.26
CA GLN A 215 7.36 -10.73 -6.93
C GLN A 215 7.32 -10.91 -8.45
N LEU A 216 6.32 -10.33 -9.09
CA LEU A 216 6.17 -10.41 -10.54
C LEU A 216 7.02 -9.34 -11.24
N PHE A 217 7.09 -8.15 -10.64
CA PHE A 217 7.90 -7.03 -11.14
C PHE A 217 9.03 -6.69 -10.18
N ASN A 218 10.12 -6.15 -10.73
CA ASN A 218 11.31 -5.79 -9.95
C ASN A 218 11.06 -4.71 -8.89
N TYR A 219 10.02 -3.91 -9.05
CA TYR A 219 9.71 -2.78 -8.18
C TYR A 219 8.72 -3.07 -7.03
N GLU A 220 8.24 -4.31 -6.89
CA GLU A 220 7.16 -4.63 -5.95
C GLU A 220 7.63 -4.98 -4.53
N CYS A 221 8.93 -5.10 -4.29
CA CYS A 221 9.52 -5.64 -3.06
C CYS A 221 9.00 -4.94 -1.80
N GLY A 222 8.89 -3.61 -1.82
CA GLY A 222 8.35 -2.83 -0.71
C GLY A 222 6.89 -3.19 -0.40
N TYR A 223 6.05 -3.43 -1.40
CA TYR A 223 4.66 -3.86 -1.17
C TYR A 223 4.58 -5.27 -0.58
N TYR A 224 5.49 -6.17 -0.98
CA TYR A 224 5.56 -7.52 -0.41
C TYR A 224 5.92 -7.46 1.08
N ILE A 225 6.91 -6.65 1.44
CA ILE A 225 7.25 -6.37 2.84
C ILE A 225 6.03 -5.83 3.60
N MET A 226 5.33 -4.86 3.03
CA MET A 226 4.12 -4.31 3.65
C MET A 226 3.04 -5.38 3.87
N ILE A 227 2.79 -6.25 2.88
CA ILE A 227 1.82 -7.35 2.96
C ILE A 227 2.22 -8.35 4.04
N HIS A 228 3.50 -8.73 4.11
CA HIS A 228 4.00 -9.65 5.12
C HIS A 228 3.81 -9.12 6.53
N MET A 229 4.25 -7.87 6.77
CA MET A 229 4.07 -7.20 8.06
C MET A 229 2.59 -7.17 8.46
N LEU A 230 1.70 -6.81 7.52
CA LEU A 230 0.26 -6.78 7.78
C LEU A 230 -0.29 -8.15 8.15
N ASN A 231 0.03 -9.19 7.39
CA ASN A 231 -0.48 -10.54 7.64
C ASN A 231 0.01 -11.08 8.98
N ILE A 232 1.29 -10.89 9.32
CA ILE A 232 1.87 -11.34 10.59
C ILE A 232 1.16 -10.66 11.77
N VAL A 233 1.01 -9.33 11.71
CA VAL A 233 0.37 -8.55 12.79
C VAL A 233 -1.11 -8.89 12.94
N LEU A 234 -1.86 -8.95 11.83
CA LEU A 234 -3.29 -9.29 11.87
C LEU A 234 -3.54 -10.72 12.37
N ALA A 235 -2.62 -11.65 12.10
CA ALA A 235 -2.72 -13.04 12.55
C ALA A 235 -2.07 -13.29 13.92
N GLY A 236 -1.42 -12.30 14.53
CA GLY A 236 -0.75 -12.48 15.82
C GLY A 236 0.47 -13.40 15.77
N ILE A 237 1.09 -13.61 14.61
CA ILE A 237 2.16 -14.60 14.43
C ILE A 237 3.47 -14.13 15.07
N THR A 238 4.11 -15.03 15.83
CA THR A 238 5.43 -14.80 16.46
C THR A 238 6.46 -15.89 16.19
N ASP A 239 6.03 -17.09 15.76
CA ASP A 239 6.90 -18.26 15.57
C ASP A 239 6.51 -19.16 14.37
N SER A 240 5.27 -19.07 13.89
CA SER A 240 4.69 -19.92 12.83
C SER A 240 4.95 -19.35 11.43
N TRP A 241 6.23 -19.20 11.07
CA TRP A 241 6.69 -18.51 9.86
C TRP A 241 6.24 -19.17 8.55
N GLU A 242 6.01 -20.48 8.56
CA GLU A 242 5.49 -21.24 7.43
C GLU A 242 4.09 -20.79 6.99
N LEU A 243 3.26 -20.28 7.91
CA LEU A 243 1.95 -19.72 7.57
C LEU A 243 2.06 -18.45 6.72
N VAL A 244 3.20 -17.76 6.80
CA VAL A 244 3.44 -16.48 6.13
C VAL A 244 4.26 -16.69 4.85
N PHE A 245 5.31 -17.51 4.95
CA PHE A 245 6.35 -17.66 3.94
C PHE A 245 6.32 -19.03 3.22
N GLY A 246 5.49 -19.97 3.67
CA GLY A 246 5.38 -21.30 3.05
C GLY A 246 4.79 -21.29 1.64
N ASP A 247 4.00 -20.26 1.31
CA ASP A 247 3.46 -20.06 -0.04
C ASP A 247 4.45 -19.29 -0.91
N LYS A 248 4.82 -19.86 -2.07
CA LYS A 248 5.73 -19.24 -3.04
C LYS A 248 5.00 -18.47 -4.14
N ASN A 249 3.67 -18.56 -4.19
CA ASN A 249 2.87 -17.91 -5.21
C ASN A 249 2.96 -16.39 -5.08
N THR A 250 3.05 -15.73 -6.24
CA THR A 250 3.07 -14.27 -6.29
C THR A 250 1.80 -13.69 -5.65
N PHE A 251 1.93 -12.59 -4.91
CA PHE A 251 0.75 -11.92 -4.37
C PHE A 251 -0.10 -11.37 -5.50
N THR A 252 -1.42 -11.49 -5.35
CA THR A 252 -2.34 -10.85 -6.27
C THR A 252 -2.21 -9.34 -6.16
N TYR A 253 -2.44 -8.64 -7.26
CA TYR A 253 -2.49 -7.17 -7.28
C TYR A 253 -3.45 -6.58 -6.25
N ASN A 254 -4.52 -7.31 -5.86
CA ASN A 254 -5.44 -6.88 -4.81
C ASN A 254 -4.74 -6.72 -3.47
N LYS A 255 -3.83 -7.64 -3.12
CA LYS A 255 -3.04 -7.56 -1.89
C LYS A 255 -2.10 -6.35 -1.92
N ILE A 256 -1.46 -6.11 -3.06
CA ILE A 256 -0.59 -4.93 -3.29
C ILE A 256 -1.39 -3.63 -3.15
N MET A 257 -2.56 -3.57 -3.79
CA MET A 257 -3.48 -2.42 -3.68
C MET A 257 -3.97 -2.20 -2.27
N ASN A 258 -4.27 -3.26 -1.52
CA ASN A 258 -4.76 -3.14 -0.16
C ASN A 258 -3.77 -2.39 0.74
N VAL A 259 -2.49 -2.78 0.71
CA VAL A 259 -1.45 -2.11 1.50
C VAL A 259 -1.15 -0.70 0.99
N GLN A 260 -1.19 -0.50 -0.34
CA GLN A 260 -1.07 0.83 -0.93
C GLN A 260 -2.17 1.77 -0.40
N GLU A 261 -3.43 1.35 -0.46
CA GLU A 261 -4.56 2.17 -0.03
C GLU A 261 -4.56 2.46 1.46
N ARG A 262 -4.16 1.51 2.29
CA ARG A 262 -3.99 1.73 3.73
C ARG A 262 -2.94 2.82 4.00
N CYS A 263 -1.81 2.75 3.30
CA CYS A 263 -0.75 3.76 3.39
C CYS A 263 -1.23 5.13 2.88
N VAL A 264 -1.92 5.17 1.73
CA VAL A 264 -2.51 6.39 1.15
C VAL A 264 -3.56 7.00 2.09
N SER A 265 -4.41 6.19 2.72
CA SER A 265 -5.40 6.67 3.70
C SER A 265 -4.72 7.33 4.89
N LEU A 266 -3.68 6.71 5.44
CA LEU A 266 -2.92 7.31 6.54
C LEU A 266 -2.31 8.66 6.14
N ILE A 267 -1.75 8.78 4.93
CA ILE A 267 -1.22 10.06 4.43
C ILE A 267 -2.34 11.09 4.29
N LEU A 268 -3.52 10.70 3.79
CA LEU A 268 -4.67 11.60 3.67
C LEU A 268 -5.17 12.13 5.01
N GLU A 269 -5.06 11.36 6.10
CA GLU A 269 -5.40 11.82 7.45
C GLU A 269 -4.43 12.89 7.99
N ARG A 270 -3.26 13.04 7.36
CA ARG A 270 -2.25 14.05 7.73
C ARG A 270 -2.24 15.26 6.77
N LEU A 271 -3.21 15.32 5.85
CA LEU A 271 -3.38 16.38 4.83
C LEU A 271 -4.62 17.23 5.08
#